data_AF-A0A0C9QHP9-F1
#
_entry.id   AF-A0A0C9QHP9-F1
#
_cell.length_a   1.000
_cell.length_b   1.000
_cell.length_c   1.000
_cell.angle_alpha   90.00
_cell.angle_beta   90.00
_cell.angle_gamma   90.00
#
_symmetry.space_group_name_H-M   'P 1'
#
loop_
_entity.id
_entity.type
_entity.pdbx_description
1 polymer ?
#
loop_
_entity_poly.entity_id
_entity_poly.type
_entity_poly.pdbx_seq_one_letter_code
_entity_poly.pdbx_strand_id
1 'polypeptide(L)'
;MADDPNRDIVPVKEGSCIETCRSTWGLMANPRERHAVCKLDRYELEDRYLRLLDEAQALKKLSNAQEDKLKCLTTRLMRISASSRPCIAAALTIDSDRMRIEELERENSKLKDRIIVLKTQIVSHKGLKRSPPRRCVHCNLSRPTTCRSEGARTKISTSTNYGGGKNDFQHQNDVRIDKLHQQRQEMISRISKLEDQLMNCQTELQKTKVNENIEYIRMLRQIKQQEEQLASKHSINTSLDEEVRILKQQLDEISSKNGKISAALQAEKNRMTEFDETLSKSMSSQLALREKDEQINDLMNEIKILQQNNNELISLSTKNSEVELENMELRKKISEQQVDNHNLRSAFKNEQTNITALQAVNTQLSRKLHELQKEMDTMTIQLKSFQNKTEKPEKSDERKLVPKFDKTTITSPRNHRGSPDESNYSTKNHEKKSRDSCANGEHRNPS
;
A
#
# COMPACT_ATOMS: atom_id res chain seq x y z
N MET A 1 -12.90 -4.93 -48.70
CA MET A 1 -12.24 -5.61 -47.55
C MET A 1 -11.55 -4.50 -46.76
N ALA A 2 -12.27 -3.61 -46.08
CA ALA A 2 -13.48 -3.79 -45.26
C ALA A 2 -13.20 -4.57 -43.97
N ASP A 3 -12.98 -3.79 -42.91
CA ASP A 3 -13.19 -3.99 -41.48
C ASP A 3 -13.13 -5.41 -40.90
N ASP A 4 -12.06 -5.67 -40.14
CA ASP A 4 -12.05 -6.63 -39.02
C ASP A 4 -12.02 -5.82 -37.70
N PRO A 5 -13.14 -5.75 -36.95
CA PRO A 5 -13.24 -4.92 -35.75
C PRO A 5 -12.55 -5.51 -34.51
N ASN A 6 -12.00 -6.73 -34.58
CA ASN A 6 -11.44 -7.42 -33.41
C ASN A 6 -9.91 -7.32 -33.28
N ARG A 7 -9.23 -6.65 -34.22
CA ARG A 7 -7.77 -6.77 -34.37
C ARG A 7 -6.93 -6.00 -33.35
N ASP A 8 -7.52 -5.02 -32.67
CA ASP A 8 -6.88 -4.19 -31.62
C ASP A 8 -7.42 -4.46 -30.21
N ILE A 9 -8.01 -5.64 -29.94
CA ILE A 9 -8.35 -6.07 -28.58
C ILE A 9 -7.09 -6.54 -27.83
N VAL A 10 -6.20 -5.58 -27.55
CA VAL A 10 -5.24 -5.70 -26.45
C VAL A 10 -6.05 -5.85 -25.15
N PRO A 11 -5.64 -6.72 -24.21
CA PRO A 11 -6.25 -6.77 -22.87
C PRO A 11 -6.01 -5.49 -22.07
N VAL A 12 -6.81 -4.45 -22.36
CA VAL A 12 -6.96 -3.29 -21.49
C VAL A 12 -7.42 -3.80 -20.13
N LYS A 13 -6.77 -3.33 -19.06
CA LYS A 13 -6.92 -3.84 -17.69
C LYS A 13 -8.21 -3.35 -17.01
N GLU A 14 -9.34 -3.48 -17.70
CA GLU A 14 -10.66 -3.21 -17.16
C GLU A 14 -10.96 -4.15 -15.98
N GLY A 15 -11.43 -3.59 -14.86
CA GLY A 15 -11.75 -4.33 -13.63
C GLY A 15 -10.92 -3.94 -12.40
N SER A 16 -9.63 -3.62 -12.56
CA SER A 16 -8.71 -3.44 -11.41
C SER A 16 -9.09 -2.32 -10.41
N CYS A 17 -9.95 -1.38 -10.81
CA CYS A 17 -10.49 -0.32 -9.95
C CYS A 17 -11.96 -0.54 -9.55
N ILE A 18 -12.72 -1.40 -10.21
CA ILE A 18 -14.15 -1.64 -9.91
C ILE A 18 -14.30 -2.80 -8.91
N GLU A 19 -13.64 -3.93 -9.14
CA GLU A 19 -13.60 -5.05 -8.18
C GLU A 19 -12.96 -4.63 -6.84
N THR A 20 -11.89 -3.84 -6.90
CA THR A 20 -11.27 -3.25 -5.70
C THR A 20 -12.27 -2.38 -4.94
N CYS A 21 -12.98 -1.46 -5.61
CA CYS A 21 -13.98 -0.62 -4.94
C CYS A 21 -15.14 -1.43 -4.32
N ARG A 22 -15.67 -2.47 -4.99
CA ARG A 22 -16.68 -3.36 -4.36
C ARG A 22 -16.12 -4.04 -3.11
N SER A 23 -14.90 -4.55 -3.19
CA SER A 23 -14.24 -5.30 -2.11
C SER A 23 -13.94 -4.40 -0.90
N THR A 24 -13.38 -3.22 -1.13
CA THR A 24 -13.08 -2.24 -0.09
C THR A 24 -14.36 -1.70 0.56
N TRP A 25 -15.44 -1.46 -0.21
CA TRP A 25 -16.72 -1.03 0.35
C TRP A 25 -17.32 -2.11 1.28
N GLY A 26 -17.21 -3.39 0.90
CA GLY A 26 -17.64 -4.52 1.74
C GLY A 26 -16.86 -4.66 3.07
N LEU A 27 -15.56 -4.29 3.07
CA LEU A 27 -14.75 -4.27 4.29
C LEU A 27 -15.01 -3.03 5.14
N MET A 28 -15.03 -1.83 4.55
CA MET A 28 -15.17 -0.56 5.28
C MET A 28 -16.60 -0.20 5.69
N ALA A 29 -17.63 -0.83 5.11
CA ALA A 29 -19.02 -0.64 5.55
C ALA A 29 -19.16 -0.95 7.05
N ASN A 30 -19.53 0.05 7.84
CA ASN A 30 -19.54 -0.04 9.29
C ASN A 30 -20.47 -1.19 9.74
N PRO A 31 -20.07 -2.10 10.65
CA PRO A 31 -20.91 -3.24 11.05
C PRO A 31 -22.32 -2.84 11.52
N ARG A 32 -22.46 -1.67 12.15
CA ARG A 32 -23.75 -1.08 12.51
C ARG A 32 -24.63 -0.75 11.31
N GLU A 33 -24.06 -0.26 10.21
CA GLU A 33 -24.81 0.04 9.00
C GLU A 33 -25.25 -1.22 8.27
N ARG A 34 -24.40 -2.25 8.21
CA ARG A 34 -24.80 -3.56 7.68
C ARG A 34 -26.01 -4.13 8.45
N HIS A 35 -25.99 -4.07 9.78
CA HIS A 35 -27.14 -4.45 10.61
C HIS A 35 -28.35 -3.50 10.52
N ALA A 36 -28.18 -2.26 10.05
CA ALA A 36 -29.30 -1.35 9.78
C ALA A 36 -29.95 -1.65 8.42
N VAL A 37 -29.16 -1.95 7.39
CA VAL A 37 -29.65 -2.34 6.06
C VAL A 37 -30.49 -3.62 6.12
N CYS A 38 -30.07 -4.61 6.92
CA CYS A 38 -30.85 -5.84 7.15
C CYS A 38 -32.18 -5.65 7.93
N LYS A 39 -32.54 -4.42 8.31
CA LYS A 39 -33.81 -4.09 9.00
C LYS A 39 -34.76 -3.23 8.17
N LEU A 40 -34.32 -2.77 7.00
CA LEU A 40 -35.16 -2.00 6.08
C LEU A 40 -36.14 -2.94 5.37
N ASP A 41 -37.34 -2.43 5.07
CA ASP A 41 -38.21 -3.10 4.11
C ASP A 41 -37.71 -2.92 2.66
N ARG A 42 -38.38 -3.57 1.71
CA ARG A 42 -38.00 -3.53 0.29
C ARG A 42 -38.05 -2.11 -0.30
N TYR A 43 -39.08 -1.33 0.02
CA TYR A 43 -39.26 0.03 -0.51
C TYR A 43 -38.27 1.00 0.13
N GLU A 44 -38.04 0.88 1.44
CA GLU A 44 -37.00 1.64 2.15
C GLU A 44 -35.60 1.36 1.59
N LEU A 45 -35.31 0.11 1.22
CA LEU A 45 -34.05 -0.30 0.60
C LEU A 45 -33.90 0.21 -0.83
N GLU A 46 -34.96 0.14 -1.65
CA GLU A 46 -34.98 0.65 -3.03
C GLU A 46 -34.82 2.18 -3.06
N ASP A 47 -35.53 2.94 -2.22
CA ASP A 47 -35.38 4.39 -2.10
C ASP A 47 -33.99 4.80 -1.55
N ARG A 48 -33.48 4.10 -0.53
CA ARG A 48 -32.12 4.34 -0.02
C ARG A 48 -31.06 4.04 -1.09
N TYR A 49 -31.25 3.02 -1.92
CA TYR A 49 -30.35 2.71 -3.03
C TYR A 49 -30.36 3.82 -4.09
N LEU A 50 -31.53 4.32 -4.49
CA LEU A 50 -31.65 5.40 -5.46
C LEU A 50 -30.97 6.69 -4.96
N ARG A 51 -31.21 7.09 -3.71
CA ARG A 51 -30.56 8.27 -3.11
C ARG A 51 -29.03 8.11 -3.01
N LEU A 52 -28.53 6.92 -2.67
CA LEU A 52 -27.10 6.64 -2.64
C LEU A 52 -26.47 6.63 -4.04
N LEU A 53 -27.22 6.20 -5.06
CA LEU A 53 -26.78 6.20 -6.47
C LEU A 53 -26.63 7.64 -7.00
N ASP A 54 -27.56 8.53 -6.68
CA ASP A 54 -27.48 9.95 -7.03
C ASP A 54 -26.32 10.65 -6.31
N GLU A 55 -26.12 10.36 -5.01
CA GLU A 55 -24.97 10.85 -4.24
C GLU A 55 -23.64 10.37 -4.86
N ALA A 56 -23.52 9.08 -5.19
CA ALA A 56 -22.34 8.52 -5.84
C ALA A 56 -22.07 9.16 -7.23
N GLN A 57 -23.11 9.48 -8.00
CA GLN A 57 -22.98 10.22 -9.25
C GLN A 57 -22.53 11.67 -9.04
N ALA A 58 -23.03 12.36 -8.01
CA ALA A 58 -22.60 13.71 -7.65
C ALA A 58 -21.13 13.74 -7.19
N LEU A 59 -20.74 12.80 -6.33
CA LEU A 59 -19.35 12.63 -5.88
C LEU A 59 -18.40 12.33 -7.05
N LYS A 60 -18.80 11.48 -8.00
CA LYS A 60 -18.00 11.21 -9.22
C LYS A 60 -17.82 12.47 -10.07
N LYS A 61 -18.86 13.28 -10.27
CA LYS A 61 -18.78 14.57 -10.99
C LYS A 61 -17.82 15.54 -10.29
N LEU A 62 -17.89 15.64 -8.96
CA LEU A 62 -16.99 16.49 -8.17
C LEU A 62 -15.53 15.99 -8.23
N SER A 63 -15.31 14.67 -8.11
CA SER A 63 -13.98 14.05 -8.21
C SER A 63 -13.31 14.38 -9.54
N ASN A 64 -14.00 14.17 -10.66
CA ASN A 64 -13.47 14.48 -11.99
C ASN A 64 -13.10 15.97 -12.11
N ALA A 65 -13.96 16.88 -11.64
CA ALA A 65 -13.70 18.32 -11.68
C ALA A 65 -12.50 18.74 -10.81
N GLN A 66 -12.26 18.05 -9.68
CA GLN A 66 -11.05 18.26 -8.87
C GLN A 66 -9.80 17.68 -9.54
N GLU A 67 -9.90 16.51 -10.17
CA GLU A 67 -8.81 15.87 -10.91
C GLU A 67 -8.36 16.74 -12.09
N ASP A 68 -9.29 17.31 -12.85
CA ASP A 68 -8.98 18.21 -13.97
C ASP A 68 -8.39 19.55 -13.50
N LYS A 69 -8.86 20.07 -12.36
CA LYS A 69 -8.21 21.23 -11.71
C LYS A 69 -6.79 20.91 -11.28
N LEU A 70 -6.52 19.70 -10.78
CA LEU A 70 -5.18 19.24 -10.43
C LEU A 70 -4.30 19.07 -11.66
N LYS A 71 -4.79 18.45 -12.75
CA LYS A 71 -4.08 18.39 -14.05
C LYS A 71 -3.68 19.78 -14.53
N CYS A 72 -4.61 20.75 -14.52
CA CYS A 72 -4.34 22.14 -14.88
C CYS A 72 -3.27 22.80 -13.99
N LEU A 73 -3.29 22.57 -12.67
CA LEU A 73 -2.29 23.10 -11.74
C LEU A 73 -0.92 22.46 -11.97
N THR A 74 -0.84 21.13 -12.13
CA THR A 74 0.40 20.41 -12.46
C THR A 74 0.98 20.88 -13.78
N THR A 75 0.17 21.01 -14.84
CA THR A 75 0.61 21.57 -16.13
C THR A 75 1.09 23.01 -15.99
N ARG A 76 0.45 23.84 -15.15
CA ARG A 76 0.88 25.23 -14.90
C ARG A 76 2.20 25.29 -14.13
N LEU A 77 2.37 24.47 -13.09
CA LEU A 77 3.63 24.35 -12.34
C LEU A 77 4.77 23.90 -13.26
N MET A 78 4.54 22.87 -14.07
CA MET A 78 5.54 22.34 -15.01
C MET A 78 5.96 23.37 -16.06
N ARG A 79 5.03 24.23 -16.52
CA ARG A 79 5.37 25.38 -17.38
C ARG A 79 6.19 26.44 -16.64
N ILE A 80 5.84 26.75 -15.39
CA ILE A 80 6.58 27.74 -14.56
C ILE A 80 8.01 27.26 -14.27
N SER A 81 8.21 25.97 -13.99
CA SER A 81 9.54 25.38 -13.78
C SER A 81 10.34 25.23 -15.07
N ALA A 82 9.69 24.98 -16.21
CA ALA A 82 10.36 24.91 -17.51
C ALA A 82 10.68 26.30 -18.10
N SER A 83 9.92 27.34 -17.75
CA SER A 83 10.22 28.71 -18.16
C SER A 83 11.40 29.27 -17.37
N SER A 84 12.62 29.05 -17.87
CA SER A 84 13.87 29.61 -17.31
C SER A 84 13.98 31.12 -17.59
N ARG A 85 13.08 31.88 -16.97
CA ARG A 85 13.21 33.29 -16.67
C ARG A 85 12.74 33.47 -15.23
N PRO A 86 13.66 33.44 -14.24
CA PRO A 86 13.32 33.81 -12.88
C PRO A 86 12.63 35.18 -12.90
N CYS A 87 11.60 35.38 -12.08
CA CYS A 87 11.15 36.73 -11.78
C CYS A 87 12.25 37.36 -10.90
N ILE A 88 13.22 38.03 -11.53
CA ILE A 88 14.49 38.44 -10.90
C ILE A 88 14.25 39.20 -9.60
N ALA A 89 13.20 40.03 -9.54
CA ALA A 89 12.77 40.72 -8.32
C ALA A 89 12.51 39.75 -7.15
N ALA A 90 11.71 38.70 -7.35
CA ALA A 90 11.34 37.75 -6.30
C ALA A 90 12.52 36.87 -5.83
N ALA A 91 13.42 36.50 -6.74
CA ALA A 91 14.64 35.77 -6.38
C ALA A 91 15.59 36.66 -5.57
N LEU A 92 15.85 37.88 -6.03
CA LEU A 92 16.71 38.84 -5.33
C LEU A 92 16.16 39.23 -3.95
N THR A 93 14.85 39.37 -3.77
CA THR A 93 14.27 39.63 -2.44
C THR A 93 14.50 38.47 -1.48
N ILE A 94 14.35 37.22 -1.94
CA ILE A 94 14.56 36.04 -1.09
C ILE A 94 16.04 35.91 -0.67
N ASP A 95 16.98 36.17 -1.58
CA ASP A 95 18.40 36.19 -1.24
C ASP A 95 18.79 37.38 -0.34
N SER A 96 18.23 38.58 -0.56
CA SER A 96 18.48 39.75 0.30
C SER A 96 17.92 39.57 1.71
N ASP A 97 16.73 39.00 1.82
CA ASP A 97 16.08 38.75 3.11
C ASP A 97 16.81 37.65 3.88
N ARG A 98 17.31 36.60 3.21
CA ARG A 98 18.17 35.59 3.85
C ARG A 98 19.46 36.23 4.40
N MET A 99 20.18 37.03 3.60
CA MET A 99 21.38 37.73 4.07
C MET A 99 21.07 38.71 5.21
N ARG A 100 19.88 39.34 5.22
CA ARG A 100 19.45 40.23 6.30
C ARG A 100 19.15 39.48 7.59
N ILE A 101 18.57 38.29 7.51
CA ILE A 101 18.36 37.39 8.66
C ILE A 101 19.71 36.95 9.24
N GLU A 102 20.65 36.49 8.40
CA GLU A 102 21.98 36.05 8.82
C GLU A 102 22.79 37.15 9.55
N GLU A 103 22.64 38.43 9.18
CA GLU A 103 23.23 39.55 9.93
C GLU A 103 22.52 39.76 11.28
N LEU A 104 21.18 39.80 11.28
CA LEU A 104 20.39 40.05 12.49
C LEU A 104 20.60 38.93 13.54
N GLU A 105 20.76 37.68 13.13
CA GLU A 105 21.10 36.58 14.04
C GLU A 105 22.49 36.75 14.67
N ARG A 106 23.46 37.29 13.90
CA ARG A 106 24.81 37.59 14.35
C ARG A 106 24.86 38.76 15.33
N GLU A 107 24.08 39.81 15.07
CA GLU A 107 23.88 40.93 16.01
C GLU A 107 23.16 40.47 17.28
N ASN A 108 22.09 39.67 17.14
CA ASN A 108 21.33 39.12 18.26
C ASN A 108 22.21 38.23 19.16
N SER A 109 23.13 37.45 18.57
CA SER A 109 24.13 36.67 19.30
C SER A 109 25.11 37.56 20.07
N LYS A 110 25.74 38.57 19.43
CA LYS A 110 26.60 39.56 20.10
C LYS A 110 25.87 40.27 21.25
N LEU A 111 24.57 40.55 21.10
CA LEU A 111 23.74 41.16 22.15
C LEU A 111 23.44 40.19 23.29
N LYS A 112 23.17 38.91 23.01
CA LYS A 112 23.03 37.85 24.03
C LYS A 112 24.31 37.72 24.86
N ASP A 113 25.48 37.65 24.22
CA ASP A 113 26.78 37.58 24.90
C ASP A 113 27.00 38.80 25.81
N ARG A 114 26.71 40.01 25.30
CA ARG A 114 26.81 41.25 26.08
C ARG A 114 25.83 41.29 27.25
N ILE A 115 24.63 40.75 27.09
CA ILE A 115 23.65 40.56 28.19
C ILE A 115 24.16 39.54 29.22
N ILE A 116 24.83 38.46 28.81
CA ILE A 116 25.45 37.50 29.73
C ILE A 116 26.56 38.17 30.53
N VAL A 117 27.48 38.90 29.88
CA VAL A 117 28.55 39.65 30.57
C VAL A 117 27.97 40.67 31.56
N LEU A 118 26.97 41.46 31.17
CA LEU A 118 26.32 42.43 32.05
C LEU A 118 25.57 41.75 33.22
N LYS A 119 24.89 40.61 32.98
CA LYS A 119 24.27 39.81 34.06
C LYS A 119 25.32 39.33 35.06
N THR A 120 26.44 38.79 34.59
CA THR A 120 27.56 38.35 35.45
C THR A 120 28.11 39.52 36.26
N GLN A 121 28.39 40.67 35.65
CA GLN A 121 28.84 41.87 36.37
C GLN A 121 27.84 42.35 37.43
N ILE A 122 26.53 42.34 37.13
CA ILE A 122 25.47 42.71 38.08
C ILE A 122 25.39 41.70 39.24
N VAL A 123 25.59 40.40 38.99
CA VAL A 123 25.66 39.38 40.05
C VAL A 123 26.89 39.59 40.92
N SER A 124 28.07 39.81 40.33
CA SER A 124 29.30 40.11 41.08
C SER A 124 29.18 41.37 41.96
N HIS A 125 28.54 42.44 41.47
CA HIS A 125 28.36 43.68 42.23
C HIS A 125 27.27 43.61 43.32
N LYS A 126 26.31 42.66 43.25
CA LYS A 126 25.25 42.53 44.26
C LYS A 126 25.72 42.05 45.63
N GLY A 127 26.97 41.62 45.77
CA GLY A 127 27.55 41.22 47.07
C GLY A 127 27.88 42.37 48.04
N LEU A 128 27.92 43.63 47.59
CA LEU A 128 28.51 44.74 48.38
C LEU A 128 27.71 46.06 48.34
N LYS A 129 26.78 46.23 49.30
CA LYS A 129 26.64 47.36 50.26
C LYS A 129 25.21 47.52 50.80
N ARG A 130 25.08 48.09 52.02
CA ARG A 130 23.82 48.32 52.74
C ARG A 130 23.56 49.83 52.93
N SER A 131 22.28 50.19 53.08
CA SER A 131 21.78 51.47 53.67
C SER A 131 21.98 52.75 52.82
N PRO A 132 21.29 53.88 53.15
CA PRO A 132 19.83 54.04 53.15
C PRO A 132 19.36 55.32 52.39
N PRO A 133 18.06 55.48 52.07
CA PRO A 133 17.58 56.59 51.23
C PRO A 133 17.39 57.92 51.99
N ARG A 134 17.63 59.06 51.32
CA ARG A 134 17.20 60.39 51.78
C ARG A 134 15.99 60.86 50.98
N ARG A 135 14.96 61.35 51.69
CA ARG A 135 13.91 62.20 51.11
C ARG A 135 14.46 63.61 50.90
N CYS A 136 13.95 64.32 49.90
CA CYS A 136 13.99 65.78 49.84
C CYS A 136 12.64 66.27 49.33
N VAL A 137 12.06 67.29 49.98
CA VAL A 137 10.68 67.75 49.75
C VAL A 137 10.65 69.27 49.86
N HIS A 138 10.03 69.91 48.87
CA HIS A 138 9.67 71.34 48.80
C HIS A 138 10.81 72.38 48.85
N CYS A 139 10.83 73.25 47.85
CA CYS A 139 11.29 74.64 47.94
C CYS A 139 10.37 75.53 47.09
N ASN A 140 9.19 75.86 47.62
CA ASN A 140 8.33 76.93 47.10
C ASN A 140 8.56 78.17 47.97
N LEU A 141 8.96 79.30 47.38
CA LEU A 141 9.02 80.59 48.10
C LEU A 141 8.58 81.74 47.19
N SER A 142 7.76 82.65 47.71
CA SER A 142 7.08 83.67 46.92
C SER A 142 7.19 85.08 47.51
N ARG A 143 7.97 85.93 46.84
CA ARG A 143 7.72 87.38 46.69
C ARG A 143 7.84 88.22 48.02
N PRO A 144 7.46 89.52 48.11
CA PRO A 144 8.49 90.56 48.24
C PRO A 144 8.34 91.58 49.40
N THR A 145 9.40 92.36 49.63
CA THR A 145 9.42 93.60 50.43
C THR A 145 10.19 94.68 49.65
N THR A 146 9.58 95.73 49.10
CA THR A 146 9.19 97.00 49.76
C THR A 146 10.37 97.82 50.33
N CYS A 147 10.76 98.87 49.61
CA CYS A 147 11.58 99.96 50.16
C CYS A 147 10.78 101.27 50.12
N ARG A 148 10.82 102.02 51.22
CA ARG A 148 10.32 103.39 51.38
C ARG A 148 11.51 104.31 51.76
N SER A 149 11.21 105.56 52.10
CA SER A 149 12.15 106.62 52.52
C SER A 149 12.87 107.36 51.38
N GLU A 150 13.09 108.69 51.45
CA GLU A 150 12.61 109.66 52.45
C GLU A 150 12.45 111.08 51.88
N GLY A 151 11.64 111.92 52.53
CA GLY A 151 11.33 113.28 52.08
C GLY A 151 12.00 114.34 52.93
N ALA A 152 13.07 114.96 52.42
CA ALA A 152 13.75 116.07 53.09
C ALA A 152 13.18 117.44 52.66
N ARG A 153 12.55 118.17 53.59
CA ARG A 153 12.16 119.58 53.39
C ARG A 153 13.35 120.51 53.67
N THR A 154 13.90 121.16 52.64
CA THR A 154 14.69 122.38 52.83
C THR A 154 13.78 123.61 52.92
N LYS A 155 14.12 124.55 53.80
CA LYS A 155 13.27 125.70 54.15
C LYS A 155 13.63 126.90 53.26
N ILE A 156 12.62 127.65 52.82
CA ILE A 156 12.80 128.95 52.16
C ILE A 156 13.14 129.98 53.24
N SER A 157 14.34 130.57 53.19
CA SER A 157 14.72 131.70 54.03
C SER A 157 14.45 133.01 53.28
N THR A 158 13.43 133.74 53.70
CA THR A 158 13.10 135.07 53.16
C THR A 158 13.64 136.14 54.09
N SER A 159 14.60 136.95 53.63
CA SER A 159 15.11 138.11 54.36
C SER A 159 15.04 139.37 53.51
N THR A 160 13.94 140.11 53.66
CA THR A 160 13.82 141.49 53.17
C THR A 160 14.71 142.40 54.01
N ASN A 161 15.43 143.32 53.38
CA ASN A 161 15.94 144.51 54.04
C ASN A 161 15.91 145.70 53.08
N TYR A 162 15.44 146.84 53.57
CA TYR A 162 15.38 148.09 52.82
C TYR A 162 16.71 148.84 52.96
N GLY A 163 17.24 149.35 51.84
CA GLY A 163 18.40 150.23 51.81
C GLY A 163 18.22 151.24 50.67
N GLY A 164 18.11 152.53 51.01
CA GLY A 164 17.70 153.55 50.06
C GLY A 164 18.83 153.98 49.11
N GLY A 165 18.53 154.01 47.81
CA GLY A 165 19.33 154.69 46.79
C GLY A 165 18.41 155.20 45.68
N LYS A 166 18.59 156.45 45.25
CA LYS A 166 17.75 157.04 44.20
C LYS A 166 18.21 156.59 42.81
N ASN A 167 17.24 156.24 41.97
CA ASN A 167 17.32 156.26 40.49
C ASN A 167 18.08 155.15 39.74
N ASP A 168 18.45 154.01 40.35
CA ASP A 168 18.94 152.82 39.60
C ASP A 168 18.22 151.49 39.92
N PHE A 169 17.33 151.47 40.92
CA PHE A 169 16.72 150.22 41.41
C PHE A 169 15.74 149.53 40.44
N GLN A 170 15.21 150.23 39.44
CA GLN A 170 14.21 149.66 38.53
C GLN A 170 14.84 148.57 37.66
N HIS A 171 15.83 148.93 36.82
CA HIS A 171 16.52 147.98 35.94
C HIS A 171 17.19 146.81 36.67
N GLN A 172 17.71 147.01 37.89
CA GLN A 172 18.28 145.88 38.65
C GLN A 172 17.20 144.88 39.10
N ASN A 173 15.98 145.33 39.38
CA ASN A 173 14.86 144.44 39.64
C ASN A 173 14.28 143.85 38.35
N ASP A 174 14.16 144.62 37.26
CA ASP A 174 13.71 144.13 35.96
C ASP A 174 14.61 142.97 35.47
N VAL A 175 15.94 143.16 35.44
CA VAL A 175 16.92 142.12 35.06
C VAL A 175 16.91 140.91 36.01
N ARG A 176 16.48 141.08 37.27
CA ARG A 176 16.29 139.97 38.21
C ARG A 176 14.98 139.21 37.94
N ILE A 177 13.92 139.92 37.58
CA ILE A 177 12.63 139.36 37.17
C ILE A 177 12.81 138.57 35.88
N ASP A 178 13.51 139.10 34.88
CA ASP A 178 13.82 138.39 33.62
C ASP A 178 14.60 137.09 33.85
N LYS A 179 15.63 137.11 34.72
CA LYS A 179 16.39 135.91 35.07
C LYS A 179 15.52 134.86 35.79
N LEU A 180 14.61 135.29 36.66
CA LEU A 180 13.64 134.39 37.31
C LEU A 180 12.58 133.87 36.32
N HIS A 181 12.18 134.68 35.32
CA HIS A 181 11.31 134.26 34.23
C HIS A 181 11.99 133.23 33.32
N GLN A 182 13.26 133.45 32.95
CA GLN A 182 14.05 132.47 32.20
C GLN A 182 14.17 131.15 32.98
N GLN A 183 14.60 131.19 34.25
CA GLN A 183 14.69 130.00 35.09
C GLN A 183 13.33 129.29 35.24
N ARG A 184 12.22 130.04 35.34
CA ARG A 184 10.87 129.48 35.34
C ARG A 184 10.53 128.76 34.03
N GLN A 185 10.86 129.35 32.88
CA GLN A 185 10.61 128.73 31.57
C GLN A 185 11.53 127.51 31.32
N GLU A 186 12.78 127.55 31.78
CA GLU A 186 13.69 126.40 31.76
C GLU A 186 13.16 125.26 32.65
N MET A 187 12.65 125.57 33.84
CA MET A 187 11.98 124.57 34.71
C MET A 187 10.70 124.02 34.08
N ILE A 188 9.84 124.85 33.49
CA ILE A 188 8.62 124.40 32.77
C ILE A 188 9.00 123.48 31.60
N SER A 189 9.99 123.87 30.80
CA SER A 189 10.50 123.06 29.69
C SER A 189 11.11 121.74 30.17
N ARG A 190 11.77 121.74 31.34
CA ARG A 190 12.33 120.53 31.95
C ARG A 190 11.25 119.62 32.53
N ILE A 191 10.18 120.18 33.09
CA ILE A 191 9.00 119.43 33.58
C ILE A 191 8.30 118.76 32.41
N SER A 192 7.92 119.51 31.37
CA SER A 192 7.31 118.96 30.15
C SER A 192 8.17 117.84 29.54
N LYS A 193 9.49 118.04 29.41
CA LYS A 193 10.41 117.00 28.92
C LYS A 193 10.49 115.77 29.85
N LEU A 194 10.28 115.91 31.15
CA LEU A 194 10.21 114.78 32.09
C LEU A 194 8.85 114.07 32.04
N GLU A 195 7.76 114.81 31.84
CA GLU A 195 6.40 114.27 31.63
C GLU A 195 6.35 113.46 30.32
N ASP A 196 6.90 113.99 29.22
CA ASP A 196 7.09 113.27 27.96
C ASP A 196 7.93 111.99 28.16
N GLN A 197 9.04 112.08 28.90
CA GLN A 197 9.89 110.91 29.19
C GLN A 197 9.16 109.85 30.02
N LEU A 198 8.35 110.24 31.01
CA LEU A 198 7.52 109.34 31.81
C LEU A 198 6.40 108.69 30.96
N MET A 199 5.72 109.47 30.12
CA MET A 199 4.68 108.95 29.21
C MET A 199 5.25 107.97 28.17
N ASN A 200 6.44 108.24 27.63
CA ASN A 200 7.13 107.31 26.75
C ASN A 200 7.56 106.03 27.49
N CYS A 201 8.16 106.12 28.68
CA CYS A 201 8.48 104.93 29.49
C CYS A 201 7.24 104.11 29.87
N GLN A 202 6.11 104.76 30.18
CA GLN A 202 4.86 104.09 30.52
C GLN A 202 4.22 103.41 29.30
N THR A 203 4.23 104.03 28.13
CA THR A 203 3.69 103.44 26.90
C THR A 203 4.55 102.30 26.37
N GLU A 204 5.89 102.38 26.43
CA GLU A 204 6.75 101.23 26.12
C GLU A 204 6.54 100.07 27.09
N LEU A 205 6.43 100.34 28.41
CA LEU A 205 6.10 99.30 29.40
C LEU A 205 4.71 98.68 29.20
N GLN A 206 3.78 99.39 28.55
CA GLN A 206 2.48 98.84 28.15
C GLN A 206 2.61 97.99 26.88
N LYS A 207 3.39 98.43 25.88
CA LYS A 207 3.68 97.67 24.66
C LYS A 207 4.36 96.34 24.95
N THR A 208 5.38 96.31 25.81
CA THR A 208 6.09 95.07 26.17
C THR A 208 5.14 94.07 26.83
N LYS A 209 4.35 94.49 27.82
CA LYS A 209 3.32 93.64 28.46
C LYS A 209 2.27 93.11 27.50
N VAL A 210 1.81 93.93 26.54
CA VAL A 210 0.87 93.47 25.51
C VAL A 210 1.53 92.44 24.60
N ASN A 211 2.79 92.65 24.21
CA ASN A 211 3.55 91.69 23.41
C ASN A 211 3.80 90.37 24.17
N GLU A 212 4.24 90.44 25.43
CA GLU A 212 4.39 89.28 26.33
C GLU A 212 3.09 88.48 26.45
N ASN A 213 1.94 89.15 26.61
CA ASN A 213 0.63 88.50 26.65
C ASN A 213 0.26 87.84 25.31
N ILE A 214 0.59 88.46 24.17
CA ILE A 214 0.37 87.89 22.83
C ILE A 214 1.22 86.63 22.62
N GLU A 215 2.49 86.65 23.00
CA GLU A 215 3.39 85.50 22.93
C GLU A 215 2.94 84.38 23.89
N TYR A 216 2.52 84.72 25.11
CA TYR A 216 1.97 83.76 26.08
C TYR A 216 0.69 83.09 25.55
N ILE A 217 -0.24 83.85 24.96
CA ILE A 217 -1.45 83.29 24.32
C ILE A 217 -1.10 82.42 23.11
N ARG A 218 -0.07 82.78 22.32
CA ARG A 218 0.42 81.94 21.20
C ARG A 218 1.00 80.62 21.71
N MET A 219 1.83 80.67 22.74
CA MET A 219 2.42 79.49 23.40
C MET A 219 1.33 78.56 23.95
N LEU A 220 0.35 79.09 24.69
CA LEU A 220 -0.77 78.31 25.23
C LEU A 220 -1.59 77.61 24.12
N ARG A 221 -1.84 78.30 23.00
CA ARG A 221 -2.53 77.69 21.85
C ARG A 221 -1.71 76.55 21.23
N GLN A 222 -0.39 76.73 21.11
CA GLN A 222 0.50 75.69 20.59
C GLN A 222 0.60 74.47 21.53
N ILE A 223 0.70 74.70 22.84
CA ILE A 223 0.68 73.63 23.86
C ILE A 223 -0.63 72.84 23.75
N LYS A 224 -1.78 73.51 23.78
CA LYS A 224 -3.08 72.85 23.65
C LYS A 224 -3.22 72.04 22.35
N GLN A 225 -2.74 72.57 21.21
CA GLN A 225 -2.74 71.84 19.94
C GLN A 225 -1.85 70.59 19.99
N GLN A 226 -0.73 70.63 20.72
CA GLN A 226 0.14 69.47 20.93
C GLN A 226 -0.49 68.45 21.89
N GLU A 227 -1.17 68.88 22.95
CA GLU A 227 -1.94 68.04 23.86
C GLU A 227 -3.06 67.28 23.13
N GLU A 228 -3.84 67.97 22.29
CA GLU A 228 -4.90 67.37 21.47
C GLU A 228 -4.32 66.34 20.45
N GLN A 229 -3.18 66.63 19.83
CA GLN A 229 -2.48 65.68 18.96
C GLN A 229 -1.93 64.46 19.72
N LEU A 230 -1.43 64.65 20.95
CA LEU A 230 -0.94 63.55 21.80
C LEU A 230 -2.10 62.67 22.28
N ALA A 231 -3.23 63.26 22.68
CA ALA A 231 -4.44 62.51 23.04
C ALA A 231 -4.99 61.69 21.87
N SER A 232 -5.04 62.28 20.67
CA SER A 232 -5.43 61.58 19.44
C SER A 232 -4.51 60.40 19.13
N LYS A 233 -3.19 60.61 19.14
CA LYS A 233 -2.20 59.53 18.93
C LYS A 233 -2.25 58.46 20.02
N HIS A 234 -2.51 58.82 21.27
CA HIS A 234 -2.67 57.88 22.37
C HIS A 234 -3.90 56.98 22.16
N SER A 235 -5.05 57.57 21.78
CA SER A 235 -6.28 56.83 21.44
C SER A 235 -6.07 55.82 20.29
N ILE A 236 -5.35 56.24 19.24
CA ILE A 236 -4.99 55.37 18.11
C ILE A 236 -4.09 54.21 18.59
N ASN A 237 -3.04 54.50 19.37
CA ASN A 237 -2.16 53.48 19.92
C ASN A 237 -2.94 52.47 20.80
N THR A 238 -3.85 52.92 21.67
CA THR A 238 -4.66 52.01 22.50
C THR A 238 -5.59 51.11 21.67
N SER A 239 -6.05 51.57 20.50
CA SER A 239 -6.81 50.73 19.57
C SER A 239 -5.93 49.69 18.86
N LEU A 240 -4.70 50.05 18.50
CA LEU A 240 -3.73 49.14 17.87
C LEU A 240 -3.19 48.10 18.86
N ASP A 241 -2.96 48.48 20.13
CA ASP A 241 -2.56 47.55 21.19
C ASP A 241 -3.64 46.49 21.45
N GLU A 242 -4.93 46.87 21.39
CA GLU A 242 -6.07 45.97 21.50
C GLU A 242 -6.21 45.05 20.26
N GLU A 243 -6.05 45.57 19.05
CA GLU A 243 -6.02 44.76 17.82
C GLU A 243 -4.87 43.73 17.86
N VAL A 244 -3.67 44.15 18.26
CA VAL A 244 -2.51 43.28 18.48
C VAL A 244 -2.77 42.23 19.57
N ARG A 245 -3.55 42.56 20.62
CA ARG A 245 -3.97 41.59 21.65
C ARG A 245 -4.92 40.54 21.08
N ILE A 246 -5.90 40.95 20.28
CA ILE A 246 -6.87 40.05 19.62
C ILE A 246 -6.17 39.13 18.62
N LEU A 247 -5.29 39.66 17.77
CA LEU A 247 -4.54 38.88 16.78
C LEU A 247 -3.61 37.84 17.43
N LYS A 248 -2.97 38.16 18.56
CA LYS A 248 -2.19 37.19 19.36
C LYS A 248 -3.08 36.06 19.90
N GLN A 249 -4.22 36.41 20.49
CA GLN A 249 -5.17 35.41 21.01
C GLN A 249 -5.68 34.47 19.90
N GLN A 250 -5.97 34.99 18.70
CA GLN A 250 -6.35 34.18 17.54
C GLN A 250 -5.20 33.28 17.05
N LEU A 251 -3.97 33.78 17.03
CA LEU A 251 -2.79 32.99 16.66
C LEU A 251 -2.55 31.82 17.64
N ASP A 252 -2.68 32.07 18.94
CA ASP A 252 -2.55 31.04 19.98
C ASP A 252 -3.68 29.98 19.87
N GLU A 253 -4.92 30.41 19.59
CA GLU A 253 -6.05 29.50 19.38
C GLU A 253 -5.87 28.63 18.12
N ILE A 254 -5.44 29.23 17.01
CA ILE A 254 -5.13 28.52 15.75
C ILE A 254 -3.96 27.55 15.97
N SER A 255 -2.92 27.96 16.68
CA SER A 255 -1.78 27.10 17.05
C SER A 255 -2.23 25.89 17.88
N SER A 256 -3.08 26.11 18.89
CA SER A 256 -3.66 25.03 19.71
C SER A 256 -4.54 24.08 18.88
N LYS A 257 -5.36 24.60 17.96
CA LYS A 257 -6.17 23.79 17.03
C LYS A 257 -5.29 22.97 16.09
N ASN A 258 -4.26 23.57 15.51
CA ASN A 258 -3.33 22.90 14.61
C ASN A 258 -2.54 21.79 15.32
N GLY A 259 -2.10 22.02 16.57
CA GLY A 259 -1.47 21.00 17.41
C GLY A 259 -2.38 19.80 17.66
N LYS A 260 -3.67 20.03 17.97
CA LYS A 260 -4.68 18.97 18.13
C LYS A 260 -4.92 18.18 16.84
N ILE A 261 -5.02 18.86 15.70
CA ILE A 261 -5.20 18.23 14.38
C ILE A 261 -3.97 17.40 14.01
N SER A 262 -2.76 17.92 14.25
CA SER A 262 -1.50 17.20 14.02
C SER A 262 -1.39 15.93 14.88
N ALA A 263 -1.75 16.01 16.16
CA ALA A 263 -1.78 14.86 17.06
C ALA A 263 -2.81 13.80 16.62
N ALA A 264 -4.01 14.22 16.22
CA ALA A 264 -5.04 13.31 15.70
C ALA A 264 -4.63 12.65 14.37
N LEU A 265 -4.00 13.40 13.46
CA LEU A 265 -3.44 12.87 12.22
C LEU A 265 -2.35 11.84 12.47
N GLN A 266 -1.49 12.06 13.48
CA GLN A 266 -0.46 11.08 13.84
C GLN A 266 -1.06 9.83 14.51
N ALA A 267 -2.12 9.98 15.32
CA ALA A 267 -2.83 8.84 15.89
C ALA A 267 -3.48 7.95 14.81
N GLU A 268 -4.15 8.54 13.80
CA GLU A 268 -4.72 7.78 12.69
C GLU A 268 -3.66 7.15 11.78
N LYS A 269 -2.48 7.77 11.60
CA LYS A 269 -1.34 7.14 10.93
C LYS A 269 -0.86 5.89 11.66
N ASN A 270 -0.69 5.97 12.98
CA ASN A 270 -0.29 4.82 13.81
C ASN A 270 -1.36 3.70 13.72
N ARG A 271 -2.64 4.06 13.80
CA ARG A 271 -3.77 3.12 13.67
C ARG A 271 -3.83 2.46 12.30
N MET A 272 -3.45 3.16 11.22
CA MET A 272 -3.31 2.56 9.89
C MET A 272 -2.19 1.52 9.87
N THR A 273 -0.99 1.84 10.40
CA THR A 273 0.11 0.87 10.46
C THR A 273 -0.20 -0.35 11.33
N GLU A 274 -0.97 -0.18 12.41
CA GLU A 274 -1.51 -1.30 13.20
C GLU A 274 -2.43 -2.21 12.37
N PHE A 275 -3.33 -1.62 11.56
CA PHE A 275 -4.17 -2.40 10.65
C PHE A 275 -3.35 -3.12 9.57
N ASP A 276 -2.40 -2.45 8.91
CA ASP A 276 -1.54 -3.05 7.88
C ASP A 276 -0.73 -4.23 8.46
N GLU A 277 -0.23 -4.12 9.70
CA GLU A 277 0.39 -5.23 10.42
C GLU A 277 -0.58 -6.40 10.66
N THR A 278 -1.80 -6.14 11.15
CA THR A 278 -2.79 -7.21 11.40
C THR A 278 -3.28 -7.87 10.11
N LEU A 279 -3.43 -7.09 9.03
CA LEU A 279 -3.78 -7.59 7.70
C LEU A 279 -2.67 -8.49 7.15
N SER A 280 -1.40 -8.07 7.27
CA SER A 280 -0.24 -8.85 6.85
C SER A 280 -0.17 -10.18 7.61
N LYS A 281 -0.32 -10.16 8.94
CA LYS A 281 -0.36 -11.37 9.80
C LYS A 281 -1.52 -12.30 9.43
N SER A 282 -2.70 -11.73 9.13
CA SER A 282 -3.87 -12.47 8.66
C SER A 282 -3.64 -13.12 7.30
N MET A 283 -3.04 -12.41 6.34
CA MET A 283 -2.69 -12.96 5.02
C MET A 283 -1.66 -14.10 5.11
N SER A 284 -0.62 -13.96 5.95
CA SER A 284 0.32 -15.07 6.21
C SER A 284 -0.38 -16.29 6.80
N SER A 285 -1.31 -16.09 7.74
CA SER A 285 -2.12 -17.18 8.29
C SER A 285 -3.07 -17.80 7.24
N GLN A 286 -3.59 -17.01 6.30
CA GLN A 286 -4.45 -17.52 5.22
C GLN A 286 -3.67 -18.36 4.20
N LEU A 287 -2.43 -17.97 3.88
CA LEU A 287 -1.55 -18.78 3.04
C LEU A 287 -1.20 -20.11 3.71
N ALA A 288 -0.80 -20.09 4.98
CA ALA A 288 -0.52 -21.30 5.75
C ALA A 288 -1.75 -22.23 5.90
N LEU A 289 -2.97 -21.69 5.91
CA LEU A 289 -4.20 -22.51 5.84
C LEU A 289 -4.38 -23.16 4.47
N ARG A 290 -4.15 -22.44 3.36
CA ARG A 290 -4.24 -23.03 2.00
C ARG A 290 -3.23 -24.15 1.80
N GLU A 291 -1.98 -23.98 2.26
CA GLU A 291 -0.97 -25.04 2.25
C GLU A 291 -1.43 -26.30 3.00
N LYS A 292 -2.24 -26.15 4.06
CA LYS A 292 -2.83 -27.26 4.81
C LYS A 292 -4.04 -27.87 4.11
N ASP A 293 -4.90 -27.07 3.50
CA ASP A 293 -6.01 -27.55 2.67
C ASP A 293 -5.48 -28.33 1.44
N GLU A 294 -4.40 -27.88 0.82
CA GLU A 294 -3.72 -28.60 -0.27
C GLU A 294 -3.15 -29.95 0.21
N GLN A 295 -2.43 -29.97 1.34
CA GLN A 295 -1.95 -31.21 1.97
C GLN A 295 -3.09 -32.19 2.33
N ILE A 296 -4.25 -31.69 2.77
CA ILE A 296 -5.45 -32.51 3.03
C ILE A 296 -6.02 -33.07 1.73
N ASN A 297 -6.10 -32.28 0.66
CA ASN A 297 -6.59 -32.73 -0.64
C ASN A 297 -5.70 -33.84 -1.25
N ASP A 298 -4.38 -33.70 -1.16
CA ASP A 298 -3.43 -34.72 -1.63
C ASP A 298 -3.58 -36.03 -0.86
N LEU A 299 -3.62 -35.98 0.48
CA LEU A 299 -3.87 -37.16 1.31
C LEU A 299 -5.25 -37.79 1.04
N MET A 300 -6.29 -36.98 0.80
CA MET A 300 -7.61 -37.48 0.39
C MET A 300 -7.58 -38.15 -0.99
N ASN A 301 -6.69 -37.73 -1.89
CA ASN A 301 -6.51 -38.38 -3.19
C ASN A 301 -5.70 -39.68 -3.08
N GLU A 302 -4.66 -39.71 -2.26
CA GLU A 302 -3.92 -40.94 -1.92
C GLU A 302 -4.87 -41.98 -1.30
N ILE A 303 -5.71 -41.59 -0.34
CA ILE A 303 -6.70 -42.48 0.29
C ILE A 303 -7.67 -43.06 -0.76
N LYS A 304 -8.15 -42.28 -1.73
CA LYS A 304 -9.00 -42.79 -2.83
C LYS A 304 -8.27 -43.81 -3.70
N ILE A 305 -7.01 -43.55 -4.05
CA ILE A 305 -6.19 -44.46 -4.85
C ILE A 305 -5.93 -45.77 -4.09
N LEU A 306 -5.60 -45.69 -2.80
CA LEU A 306 -5.44 -46.87 -1.93
C LEU A 306 -6.74 -47.67 -1.78
N GLN A 307 -7.89 -47.00 -1.66
CA GLN A 307 -9.21 -47.65 -1.66
C GLN A 307 -9.51 -48.35 -2.98
N GLN A 308 -9.24 -47.71 -4.13
CA GLN A 308 -9.39 -48.33 -5.45
C GLN A 308 -8.49 -49.57 -5.59
N ASN A 309 -7.19 -49.43 -5.30
CA ASN A 309 -6.23 -50.52 -5.40
C ASN A 309 -6.59 -51.71 -4.49
N ASN A 310 -7.13 -51.45 -3.30
CA ASN A 310 -7.61 -52.51 -2.40
C ASN A 310 -8.87 -53.21 -2.94
N ASN A 311 -9.82 -52.47 -3.52
CA ASN A 311 -11.00 -53.05 -4.18
C ASN A 311 -10.62 -53.90 -5.40
N GLU A 312 -9.64 -53.45 -6.19
CA GLU A 312 -9.08 -54.21 -7.31
C GLU A 312 -8.36 -55.49 -6.82
N LEU A 313 -7.59 -55.41 -5.73
CA LEU A 313 -6.94 -56.56 -5.11
C LEU A 313 -7.95 -57.60 -4.57
N ILE A 314 -9.04 -57.15 -3.94
CA ILE A 314 -10.14 -58.02 -3.49
C ILE A 314 -10.80 -58.71 -4.69
N SER A 315 -11.08 -57.97 -5.76
CA SER A 315 -11.65 -58.53 -7.01
C SER A 315 -10.74 -59.59 -7.64
N LEU A 316 -9.44 -59.31 -7.74
CA LEU A 316 -8.43 -60.26 -8.22
C LEU A 316 -8.30 -61.49 -7.31
N SER A 317 -8.38 -61.30 -5.99
CA SER A 317 -8.31 -62.41 -5.03
C SER A 317 -9.52 -63.33 -5.15
N THR A 318 -10.74 -62.80 -5.27
CA THR A 318 -11.95 -63.59 -5.51
C THR A 318 -11.82 -64.40 -6.81
N LYS A 319 -11.41 -63.75 -7.90
CA LYS A 319 -11.23 -64.40 -9.21
C LYS A 319 -10.11 -65.45 -9.21
N ASN A 320 -9.06 -65.26 -8.42
CA ASN A 320 -8.03 -66.28 -8.23
C ASN A 320 -8.60 -67.52 -7.52
N SER A 321 -9.43 -67.34 -6.46
CA SER A 321 -10.08 -68.46 -5.79
C SER A 321 -11.09 -69.21 -6.69
N GLU A 322 -11.79 -68.52 -7.60
CA GLU A 322 -12.61 -69.17 -8.64
C GLU A 322 -11.74 -70.07 -9.55
N VAL A 323 -10.60 -69.56 -10.01
CA VAL A 323 -9.65 -70.31 -10.86
C VAL A 323 -8.98 -71.45 -10.10
N GLU A 324 -8.73 -71.32 -8.80
CA GLU A 324 -8.22 -72.41 -7.95
C GLU A 324 -9.25 -73.54 -7.81
N LEU A 325 -10.53 -73.23 -7.64
CA LEU A 325 -11.62 -74.21 -7.61
C LEU A 325 -11.78 -74.92 -8.96
N GLU A 326 -11.74 -74.19 -10.09
CA GLU A 326 -11.74 -74.79 -11.43
C GLU A 326 -10.53 -75.72 -11.63
N ASN A 327 -9.34 -75.30 -11.19
CA ASN A 327 -8.14 -76.13 -11.25
C ASN A 327 -8.26 -77.39 -10.37
N MET A 328 -8.90 -77.33 -9.20
CA MET A 328 -9.19 -78.50 -8.38
C MET A 328 -10.16 -79.47 -9.09
N GLU A 329 -11.21 -78.96 -9.72
CA GLU A 329 -12.17 -79.79 -10.46
C GLU A 329 -11.55 -80.43 -11.70
N LEU A 330 -10.74 -79.69 -12.46
CA LEU A 330 -9.98 -80.21 -13.60
C LEU A 330 -8.97 -81.29 -13.18
N ARG A 331 -8.26 -81.10 -12.05
CA ARG A 331 -7.37 -82.12 -11.48
C ARG A 331 -8.13 -83.39 -11.07
N LYS A 332 -9.33 -83.24 -10.48
CA LYS A 332 -10.22 -84.38 -10.15
C LYS A 332 -10.64 -85.14 -11.41
N LYS A 333 -11.13 -84.45 -12.43
CA LYS A 333 -11.51 -85.03 -13.73
C LYS A 333 -10.35 -85.75 -14.42
N ILE A 334 -9.14 -85.19 -14.38
CA ILE A 334 -7.93 -85.85 -14.92
C ILE A 334 -7.61 -87.13 -14.13
N SER A 335 -7.73 -87.12 -12.80
CA SER A 335 -7.50 -88.31 -11.97
C SER A 335 -8.54 -89.41 -12.23
N GLU A 336 -9.81 -89.04 -12.40
CA GLU A 336 -10.89 -89.96 -12.79
C GLU A 336 -10.60 -90.59 -14.16
N GLN A 337 -10.28 -89.78 -15.17
CA GLN A 337 -9.89 -90.27 -16.50
C GLN A 337 -8.63 -91.15 -16.49
N GLN A 338 -7.68 -90.91 -15.59
CA GLN A 338 -6.50 -91.77 -15.41
C GLN A 338 -6.87 -93.14 -14.83
N VAL A 339 -7.80 -93.20 -13.88
CA VAL A 339 -8.35 -94.46 -13.34
C VAL A 339 -9.10 -95.23 -14.44
N ASP A 340 -9.96 -94.58 -15.21
CA ASP A 340 -10.67 -95.22 -16.32
C ASP A 340 -9.72 -95.73 -17.41
N ASN A 341 -8.69 -94.95 -17.76
CA ASN A 341 -7.64 -95.41 -18.69
C ASN A 341 -6.84 -96.59 -18.13
N HIS A 342 -6.59 -96.66 -16.82
CA HIS A 342 -5.95 -97.80 -16.18
C HIS A 342 -6.85 -99.05 -16.25
N ASN A 343 -8.14 -98.88 -15.95
CA ASN A 343 -9.15 -99.93 -16.02
C ASN A 343 -9.29 -100.50 -17.44
N LEU A 344 -9.39 -99.63 -18.46
CA LEU A 344 -9.42 -100.05 -19.87
C LEU A 344 -8.14 -100.76 -20.30
N ARG A 345 -6.95 -100.28 -19.88
CA ARG A 345 -5.67 -100.95 -20.16
C ARG A 345 -5.57 -102.33 -19.50
N SER A 346 -6.12 -102.47 -18.28
CA SER A 346 -6.19 -103.75 -17.57
C SER A 346 -7.13 -104.73 -18.29
N ALA A 347 -8.35 -104.30 -18.63
CA ALA A 347 -9.31 -105.09 -19.40
C ALA A 347 -8.76 -105.52 -20.78
N PHE A 348 -8.16 -104.59 -21.53
CA PHE A 348 -7.51 -104.88 -22.81
C PHE A 348 -6.37 -105.90 -22.66
N LYS A 349 -5.55 -105.79 -21.61
CA LYS A 349 -4.48 -106.77 -21.34
C LYS A 349 -5.04 -108.16 -21.02
N ASN A 350 -6.13 -108.24 -20.27
CA ASN A 350 -6.80 -109.50 -19.95
C ASN A 350 -7.39 -110.15 -21.21
N GLU A 351 -8.08 -109.38 -22.06
CA GLU A 351 -8.56 -109.90 -23.35
C GLU A 351 -7.42 -110.28 -24.29
N GLN A 352 -6.31 -109.54 -24.30
CA GLN A 352 -5.12 -109.92 -25.05
C GLN A 352 -4.55 -111.27 -24.58
N THR A 353 -4.57 -111.56 -23.27
CA THR A 353 -4.19 -112.90 -22.76
C THR A 353 -5.22 -113.98 -23.10
N ASN A 354 -6.52 -113.68 -23.09
CA ASN A 354 -7.57 -114.60 -23.56
C ASN A 354 -7.37 -114.97 -25.03
N ILE A 355 -7.13 -113.98 -25.90
CA ILE A 355 -6.88 -114.15 -27.33
C ILE A 355 -5.64 -115.02 -27.56
N THR A 356 -4.53 -114.77 -26.84
CA THR A 356 -3.32 -115.60 -26.96
C THR A 356 -3.53 -117.03 -26.46
N ALA A 357 -4.31 -117.24 -25.39
CA ALA A 357 -4.68 -118.57 -24.92
C ALA A 357 -5.55 -119.32 -25.95
N LEU A 358 -6.55 -118.65 -26.54
CA LEU A 358 -7.38 -119.21 -27.62
C LEU A 358 -6.57 -119.52 -28.89
N GLN A 359 -5.58 -118.69 -29.24
CA GLN A 359 -4.62 -118.97 -30.32
C GLN A 359 -3.74 -120.19 -30.03
N ALA A 360 -3.31 -120.38 -28.78
CA ALA A 360 -2.55 -121.56 -28.36
C ALA A 360 -3.39 -122.85 -28.42
N VAL A 361 -4.66 -122.80 -27.99
CA VAL A 361 -5.60 -123.92 -28.11
C VAL A 361 -5.93 -124.21 -29.58
N ASN A 362 -6.18 -123.19 -30.40
CA ASN A 362 -6.49 -123.37 -31.81
C ASN A 362 -5.30 -123.97 -32.58
N THR A 363 -4.07 -123.49 -32.35
CA THR A 363 -2.86 -124.10 -32.93
C THR A 363 -2.55 -125.50 -32.38
N GLN A 364 -3.04 -125.88 -31.20
CA GLN A 364 -3.02 -127.26 -30.73
C GLN A 364 -4.07 -128.13 -31.44
N LEU A 365 -5.27 -127.61 -31.69
CA LEU A 365 -6.31 -128.28 -32.48
C LEU A 365 -5.88 -128.46 -33.94
N SER A 366 -5.27 -127.44 -34.58
CA SER A 366 -4.71 -127.57 -35.93
C SER A 366 -3.59 -128.61 -36.01
N ARG A 367 -2.75 -128.73 -34.97
CA ARG A 367 -1.74 -129.81 -34.90
C ARG A 367 -2.40 -131.18 -34.80
N LYS A 368 -3.37 -131.37 -33.90
CA LYS A 368 -4.14 -132.63 -33.80
C LYS A 368 -4.88 -132.98 -35.08
N LEU A 369 -5.45 -132.01 -35.78
CA LEU A 369 -6.09 -132.22 -37.08
C LEU A 369 -5.07 -132.61 -38.15
N HIS A 370 -3.87 -132.03 -38.15
CA HIS A 370 -2.80 -132.44 -39.07
C HIS A 370 -2.21 -133.82 -38.72
N GLU A 371 -2.11 -134.17 -37.44
CA GLU A 371 -1.74 -135.50 -36.95
C GLU A 371 -2.77 -136.54 -37.43
N LEU A 372 -4.08 -136.30 -37.20
CA LEU A 372 -5.16 -137.16 -37.68
C LEU A 372 -5.23 -137.23 -39.22
N GLN A 373 -4.97 -136.13 -39.94
CA GLN A 373 -4.87 -136.15 -41.39
C GLN A 373 -3.67 -137.01 -41.84
N LYS A 374 -2.53 -136.90 -41.17
CA LYS A 374 -1.34 -137.71 -41.47
C LYS A 374 -1.57 -139.19 -41.15
N GLU A 375 -2.32 -139.53 -40.11
CA GLU A 375 -2.77 -140.90 -39.83
C GLU A 375 -3.73 -141.41 -40.91
N MET A 376 -4.69 -140.60 -41.33
CA MET A 376 -5.62 -140.89 -42.43
C MET A 376 -4.88 -141.09 -43.77
N ASP A 377 -3.92 -140.22 -44.09
CA ASP A 377 -3.05 -140.32 -45.26
C ASP A 377 -2.18 -141.58 -45.17
N THR A 378 -1.65 -141.91 -44.00
CA THR A 378 -0.86 -143.13 -43.77
C THR A 378 -1.71 -144.39 -43.94
N MET A 379 -2.93 -144.42 -43.40
CA MET A 379 -3.89 -145.50 -43.64
C MET A 379 -4.32 -145.58 -45.12
N THR A 380 -4.45 -144.44 -45.80
CA THR A 380 -4.75 -144.38 -47.25
C THR A 380 -3.60 -144.91 -48.10
N ILE A 381 -2.35 -144.61 -47.72
CA ILE A 381 -1.14 -145.17 -48.32
C ILE A 381 -1.03 -146.67 -48.02
N GLN A 382 -1.38 -147.10 -46.80
CA GLN A 382 -1.46 -148.53 -46.45
C GLN A 382 -2.52 -149.25 -47.30
N LEU A 383 -3.75 -148.72 -47.42
CA LEU A 383 -4.79 -149.25 -48.31
C LEU A 383 -4.28 -149.40 -49.75
N LYS A 384 -3.65 -148.36 -50.30
CA LYS A 384 -3.03 -148.40 -51.64
C LYS A 384 -1.91 -149.44 -51.73
N SER A 385 -1.12 -149.64 -50.68
CA SER A 385 -0.08 -150.67 -50.62
C SER A 385 -0.63 -152.11 -50.52
N PHE A 386 -1.82 -152.28 -49.96
CA PHE A 386 -2.56 -153.54 -49.99
C PHE A 386 -3.18 -153.80 -51.37
N GLN A 387 -3.75 -152.78 -52.02
CA GLN A 387 -4.25 -152.88 -53.40
C GLN A 387 -3.12 -153.17 -54.41
N ASN A 388 -1.96 -152.54 -54.25
CA ASN A 388 -0.80 -152.70 -55.15
C ASN A 388 -0.05 -154.05 -55.01
N LYS A 389 -0.62 -155.06 -54.34
CA LYS A 389 -0.10 -156.44 -54.31
C LYS A 389 -0.84 -157.42 -55.23
N THR A 390 -1.87 -156.96 -55.95
CA THR A 390 -2.54 -157.71 -57.01
C THR A 390 -2.57 -156.92 -58.31
N GLU A 391 -1.75 -157.38 -59.25
CA GLU A 391 -1.85 -157.21 -60.71
C GLU A 391 -1.49 -155.84 -61.34
N LYS A 392 -1.16 -155.94 -62.64
CA LYS A 392 -0.95 -154.88 -63.65
C LYS A 392 -2.05 -155.10 -64.73
N PRO A 393 -2.24 -154.27 -65.79
CA PRO A 393 -1.44 -153.13 -66.28
C PRO A 393 -2.29 -151.90 -66.72
N GLU A 394 -1.79 -151.17 -67.73
CA GLU A 394 -2.49 -150.32 -68.73
C GLU A 394 -2.44 -148.77 -68.60
N LYS A 395 -2.67 -148.14 -69.77
CA LYS A 395 -2.77 -146.70 -70.04
C LYS A 395 -4.14 -146.43 -70.68
N SER A 396 -4.72 -145.27 -70.44
CA SER A 396 -5.67 -144.62 -71.37
C SER A 396 -5.96 -143.18 -70.93
N ASP A 397 -6.65 -142.42 -71.78
CA ASP A 397 -6.71 -140.96 -71.76
C ASP A 397 -8.00 -140.34 -71.19
N GLU A 398 -7.92 -139.02 -71.02
CA GLU A 398 -8.97 -138.02 -71.33
C GLU A 398 -9.98 -137.52 -70.27
N ARG A 399 -10.37 -136.25 -70.47
CA ARG A 399 -11.58 -135.53 -69.99
C ARG A 399 -11.66 -134.95 -68.56
N LYS A 400 -11.22 -133.69 -68.47
CA LYS A 400 -11.99 -132.50 -68.03
C LYS A 400 -13.23 -132.70 -67.14
N LEU A 401 -13.31 -131.96 -66.02
CA LEU A 401 -14.29 -130.85 -65.85
C LEU A 401 -13.96 -129.95 -64.65
N VAL A 402 -14.50 -128.71 -64.66
CA VAL A 402 -14.30 -127.65 -63.66
C VAL A 402 -15.64 -126.95 -63.43
N PRO A 403 -16.08 -126.76 -62.17
CA PRO A 403 -16.41 -125.40 -61.66
C PRO A 403 -15.45 -124.97 -60.51
N LYS A 404 -15.09 -123.70 -60.20
CA LYS A 404 -15.75 -122.37 -60.30
C LYS A 404 -17.00 -122.25 -59.42
N PHE A 405 -17.35 -121.13 -58.76
CA PHE A 405 -16.91 -119.72 -58.75
C PHE A 405 -17.41 -119.09 -57.39
N ASP A 406 -17.23 -117.83 -56.94
CA ASP A 406 -16.67 -116.58 -57.49
C ASP A 406 -16.45 -115.50 -56.37
N LYS A 407 -15.44 -114.60 -56.53
CA LYS A 407 -15.45 -113.12 -56.28
C LYS A 407 -15.85 -112.49 -54.91
N THR A 408 -15.62 -111.20 -54.61
CA THR A 408 -15.01 -110.01 -55.29
C THR A 408 -14.35 -109.12 -54.20
N THR A 409 -13.11 -108.57 -54.32
CA THR A 409 -12.69 -107.32 -55.01
C THR A 409 -13.27 -106.04 -54.33
N ILE A 410 -12.62 -104.88 -54.16
CA ILE A 410 -11.53 -104.10 -54.84
C ILE A 410 -10.63 -103.42 -53.73
N THR A 411 -9.57 -102.59 -53.85
CA THR A 411 -8.84 -101.81 -54.90
C THR A 411 -7.35 -101.59 -54.52
N SER A 412 -6.62 -100.72 -55.25
CA SER A 412 -5.32 -100.05 -54.92
C SER A 412 -5.47 -98.53 -55.30
N PRO A 413 -4.46 -97.59 -55.40
CA PRO A 413 -3.02 -97.76 -55.71
C PRO A 413 -1.95 -96.77 -55.10
N ARG A 414 -0.76 -97.32 -54.78
CA ARG A 414 0.60 -96.99 -55.32
C ARG A 414 1.17 -95.54 -55.46
N ASN A 415 2.29 -95.29 -54.75
CA ASN A 415 3.49 -94.42 -55.04
C ASN A 415 3.30 -92.90 -55.33
N HIS A 416 4.23 -91.94 -55.10
CA HIS A 416 5.71 -91.90 -55.32
C HIS A 416 6.46 -90.82 -54.46
N ARG A 417 7.72 -90.49 -54.80
CA ARG A 417 8.61 -89.50 -54.12
C ARG A 417 8.23 -88.04 -54.38
N GLY A 418 8.58 -87.14 -53.44
CA GLY A 418 8.73 -85.69 -53.68
C GLY A 418 9.18 -84.92 -52.43
N SER A 419 10.07 -83.94 -52.60
CA SER A 419 10.42 -82.87 -51.63
C SER A 419 10.22 -81.51 -52.34
N PRO A 420 10.58 -80.39 -51.69
CA PRO A 420 10.02 -79.79 -50.47
C PRO A 420 9.03 -78.65 -50.83
N ASP A 421 8.45 -77.95 -49.84
CA ASP A 421 8.65 -76.49 -49.69
C ASP A 421 7.81 -75.83 -48.57
N GLU A 422 8.21 -74.58 -48.34
CA GLU A 422 7.89 -73.53 -47.38
C GLU A 422 6.43 -73.25 -46.93
N SER A 423 6.38 -72.36 -45.92
CA SER A 423 5.27 -71.45 -45.57
C SER A 423 4.14 -72.04 -44.68
N ASN A 424 3.59 -71.32 -43.69
CA ASN A 424 3.84 -69.95 -43.21
C ASN A 424 3.98 -69.90 -41.69
N TYR A 425 5.04 -69.25 -41.18
CA TYR A 425 4.97 -68.55 -39.91
C TYR A 425 4.17 -67.26 -40.10
N SER A 426 3.24 -66.94 -39.21
CA SER A 426 2.56 -65.64 -39.18
C SER A 426 2.97 -64.87 -37.93
N THR A 427 4.03 -64.06 -38.07
CA THR A 427 4.56 -63.18 -37.02
C THR A 427 4.57 -61.73 -37.47
N LYS A 428 3.73 -60.90 -36.84
CA LYS A 428 3.82 -59.42 -36.75
C LYS A 428 3.48 -59.06 -35.28
N ASN A 429 4.29 -58.29 -34.56
CA ASN A 429 4.55 -56.85 -34.69
C ASN A 429 3.22 -56.06 -34.58
N HIS A 430 3.01 -55.13 -33.65
CA HIS A 430 3.91 -54.23 -32.91
C HIS A 430 3.54 -54.22 -31.38
N GLU A 431 4.20 -53.52 -30.43
CA GLU A 431 5.40 -52.66 -30.46
C GLU A 431 6.13 -52.70 -29.10
N LYS A 432 7.46 -52.55 -29.10
CA LYS A 432 8.25 -52.16 -27.91
C LYS A 432 9.46 -51.34 -28.36
N LYS A 433 9.35 -50.01 -28.28
CA LYS A 433 10.52 -49.11 -28.30
C LYS A 433 10.96 -48.82 -26.88
N SER A 434 12.19 -49.15 -26.56
CA SER A 434 12.86 -48.78 -25.32
C SER A 434 14.10 -47.95 -25.63
N ARG A 435 14.24 -46.82 -24.94
CA ARG A 435 15.51 -46.17 -24.59
C ARG A 435 16.51 -45.97 -25.73
N ASP A 436 16.47 -44.78 -26.32
CA ASP A 436 17.73 -44.04 -26.52
C ASP A 436 18.09 -43.30 -25.22
N SER A 437 19.37 -43.13 -24.95
CA SER A 437 19.89 -42.38 -23.80
C SER A 437 21.04 -41.50 -24.25
N CYS A 438 20.75 -40.21 -24.45
CA CYS A 438 21.75 -39.19 -24.69
C CYS A 438 21.83 -38.25 -23.49
N ALA A 439 23.06 -37.95 -23.10
CA ALA A 439 23.37 -36.96 -22.06
C ALA A 439 23.47 -35.55 -22.65
N ASN A 440 23.86 -34.59 -21.79
CA ASN A 440 23.89 -33.15 -22.00
C ASN A 440 22.48 -32.51 -21.92
N GLY A 441 22.24 -31.45 -21.14
CA GLY A 441 23.14 -30.77 -20.20
C GLY A 441 22.87 -29.27 -20.21
N GLU A 442 22.18 -28.76 -19.18
CA GLU A 442 21.76 -27.35 -19.15
C GLU A 442 22.52 -26.52 -18.12
N HIS A 443 22.81 -25.28 -18.52
CA HIS A 443 23.53 -24.29 -17.74
C HIS A 443 22.63 -23.63 -16.68
N ARG A 444 23.24 -23.23 -15.56
CA ARG A 444 22.68 -22.18 -14.71
C ARG A 444 22.64 -20.87 -15.48
N ASN A 445 21.56 -20.11 -15.35
CA ASN A 445 21.63 -18.66 -15.15
C ASN A 445 20.35 -18.18 -14.44
N PRO A 446 20.44 -17.31 -13.42
CA PRO A 446 19.29 -16.67 -12.79
C PRO A 446 18.88 -15.38 -13.52
N SER A 447 17.72 -14.84 -13.13
CA SER A 447 17.35 -13.42 -13.26
C SER A 447 17.29 -12.78 -11.88
#